data_AF-A0A7G2CTF5-F1
#
_entry.id   AF-A0A7G2CTF5-F1
#
_cell.length_a   1.000
_cell.length_b   1.000
_cell.length_c   1.000
_cell.angle_alpha   90.00
_cell.angle_beta   90.00
_cell.angle_gamma   90.00
#
_symmetry.space_group_name_H-M   'P 1'
#
loop_
_entity.id
_entity.type
_entity.pdbx_description
1 polymer ?
#
loop_
_entity_poly.entity_id
_entity_poly.type
_entity_poly.pdbx_seq_one_letter_code
_entity_poly.pdbx_strand_id
1 'polypeptide(L)'
;MHFPFNKPDVITGLLPPSVLRDLEKALHVEEGTVLDIACNRHLRYYAARLKSGAAVEHCVAEETTLRQVFLSEAYLTAQKQHPDLIHPISALGVIAEDDDTERSDVISRFFAPWLGVLEDPVTGSWCTVFVPNWLQAHDRLTVGSQLRSYQAS
;
A
#
# COMPACT_ATOMS: atom_id res chain seq x y z
N MET A 1 10.58 -8.55 -15.21
CA MET A 1 10.34 -7.12 -15.51
C MET A 1 11.50 -6.33 -14.94
N HIS A 2 12.14 -5.43 -15.70
CA HIS A 2 13.17 -4.51 -15.17
C HIS A 2 12.42 -3.30 -14.58
N PHE A 3 12.64 -2.95 -13.29
CA PHE A 3 11.89 -1.89 -12.58
C PHE A 3 12.70 -0.59 -12.32
N PRO A 4 13.42 -0.01 -13.29
CA PRO A 4 14.39 1.05 -13.00
C PRO A 4 13.77 2.41 -12.63
N PHE A 5 12.46 2.64 -12.84
CA PHE A 5 11.89 3.99 -12.77
C PHE A 5 10.71 4.18 -11.80
N ASN A 6 10.21 3.14 -11.13
CA ASN A 6 8.97 3.22 -10.32
C ASN A 6 9.09 2.53 -8.96
N LYS A 7 10.29 2.54 -8.36
CA LYS A 7 10.46 2.02 -7.01
C LYS A 7 9.68 2.90 -6.02
N PRO A 8 8.80 2.33 -5.18
CA PRO A 8 8.18 3.09 -4.10
C PRO A 8 9.19 3.32 -2.97
N ASP A 9 9.14 4.53 -2.39
CA ASP A 9 9.95 4.90 -1.24
C ASP A 9 9.20 4.50 0.04
N VAL A 10 9.85 3.76 0.94
CA VAL A 10 9.26 3.46 2.26
C VAL A 10 9.29 4.74 3.10
N ILE A 11 8.10 5.23 3.48
CA ILE A 11 7.93 6.53 4.14
C ILE A 11 7.39 6.40 5.58
N THR A 12 7.25 5.19 6.10
CA THR A 12 6.69 4.91 7.45
C THR A 12 7.32 5.78 8.54
N GLY A 13 8.65 5.92 8.54
CA GLY A 13 9.38 6.74 9.52
C GLY A 13 9.25 8.25 9.34
N LEU A 14 8.67 8.72 8.24
CA LEU A 14 8.42 10.12 7.93
C LEU A 14 6.99 10.55 8.27
N LEU A 15 6.10 9.58 8.50
CA LEU A 15 4.72 9.85 8.90
C LEU A 15 4.59 9.86 10.42
N PRO A 16 3.84 10.81 11.00
CA PRO A 16 3.47 10.76 12.40
C PRO A 16 2.75 9.44 12.73
N PRO A 17 2.99 8.81 13.89
CA PRO A 17 2.34 7.55 14.26
C PRO A 17 0.80 7.61 14.25
N SER A 18 0.22 8.81 14.41
CA SER A 18 -1.24 9.00 14.28
C SER A 18 -1.75 8.66 12.88
N VAL A 19 -0.99 8.92 11.82
CA VAL A 19 -1.41 8.62 10.44
C VAL A 19 -1.57 7.12 10.24
N LEU A 20 -0.66 6.30 10.78
CA LEU A 20 -0.77 4.84 10.71
C LEU A 20 -1.94 4.32 11.52
N ARG A 21 -2.14 4.82 12.74
CA ARG A 21 -3.32 4.46 13.56
C ARG A 21 -4.64 4.84 12.90
N ASP A 22 -4.69 6.01 12.26
CA ASP A 22 -5.89 6.46 11.55
C ASP A 22 -6.11 5.64 10.28
N LEU A 23 -5.04 5.20 9.60
CA LEU A 23 -5.11 4.25 8.50
C LEU A 23 -5.65 2.88 8.96
N GLU A 24 -5.15 2.34 10.07
CA GLU A 24 -5.63 1.08 10.64
C GLU A 24 -7.12 1.14 11.00
N LYS A 25 -7.54 2.25 11.61
CA LYS A 25 -8.96 2.52 11.87
C LYS A 25 -9.77 2.61 10.59
N ALA A 26 -9.28 3.33 9.57
CA ALA A 26 -9.97 3.47 8.29
C ALA A 26 -10.07 2.14 7.51
N LEU A 27 -9.13 1.23 7.74
CA LEU A 27 -9.11 -0.13 7.19
C LEU A 27 -9.88 -1.16 8.04
N HIS A 28 -10.40 -0.75 9.20
CA HIS A 28 -11.07 -1.61 10.18
C HIS A 28 -10.20 -2.81 10.62
N VAL A 29 -8.89 -2.60 10.76
CA VAL A 29 -7.93 -3.60 11.25
C VAL A 29 -7.43 -3.26 12.65
N GLU A 30 -6.86 -4.24 13.35
CA GLU A 30 -6.31 -4.04 14.69
C GLU A 30 -5.11 -3.08 14.70
N GLU A 31 -4.88 -2.40 15.82
CA GLU A 31 -3.73 -1.50 15.97
C GLU A 31 -2.40 -2.25 15.83
N GLY A 32 -1.48 -1.65 15.08
CA GLY A 32 -0.19 -2.24 14.72
C GLY A 32 -0.26 -3.29 13.60
N THR A 33 -1.40 -3.46 12.91
CA THR A 33 -1.51 -4.35 11.74
C THR A 33 -0.75 -3.82 10.53
N VAL A 34 -0.65 -2.49 10.35
CA VAL A 34 0.14 -1.88 9.28
C VAL A 34 1.61 -1.88 9.70
N LEU A 35 2.43 -2.66 9.00
CA LEU A 35 3.86 -2.82 9.28
C LEU A 35 4.68 -1.68 8.66
N ASP A 36 4.39 -1.34 7.42
CA ASP A 36 5.00 -0.21 6.74
C ASP A 36 4.07 0.35 5.66
N ILE A 37 4.44 1.54 5.18
CA ILE A 37 3.81 2.18 4.04
C ILE A 37 4.86 2.78 3.12
N ALA A 38 4.68 2.56 1.82
CA ALA A 38 5.54 3.09 0.79
C ALA A 38 4.76 3.94 -0.22
N CYS A 39 5.40 4.95 -0.79
CA CYS A 39 4.80 5.84 -1.79
C CYS A 39 5.54 5.70 -3.12
N ASN A 40 4.81 5.38 -4.18
CA ASN A 40 5.30 5.58 -5.54
C ASN A 40 5.01 7.03 -5.97
N ARG A 41 6.05 7.86 -6.08
CA ARG A 41 5.90 9.29 -6.43
C ARG A 41 5.27 9.56 -7.80
N HIS A 42 5.45 8.67 -8.77
CA HIS A 42 5.02 8.90 -10.15
C HIS A 42 3.53 8.62 -10.34
N LEU A 43 3.06 7.51 -9.79
CA LEU A 43 1.65 7.10 -9.81
C LEU A 43 0.87 7.69 -8.63
N ARG A 44 1.57 8.13 -7.59
CA ARG A 44 1.02 8.57 -6.30
C ARG A 44 0.19 7.48 -5.62
N TYR A 45 0.60 6.24 -5.84
CA TYR A 45 0.03 5.07 -5.20
C TYR A 45 0.77 4.80 -3.91
N TYR A 46 0.01 4.52 -2.86
CA TYR A 46 0.52 4.12 -1.56
C TYR A 46 0.37 2.60 -1.44
N ALA A 47 1.37 1.96 -0.86
CA ALA A 47 1.36 0.54 -0.57
C ALA A 47 1.52 0.34 0.94
N ALA A 48 0.49 -0.13 1.62
CA ALA A 48 0.56 -0.48 3.03
C ALA A 48 0.74 -1.99 3.19
N ARG A 49 1.81 -2.41 3.85
CA ARG A 49 2.06 -3.82 4.13
C ARG A 49 1.40 -4.20 5.45
N LEU A 50 0.48 -5.16 5.41
CA LEU A 50 -0.23 -5.68 6.57
C LEU A 50 0.47 -6.93 7.12
N LYS A 51 0.17 -7.29 8.36
CA LYS A 51 0.74 -8.44 9.06
C LYS A 51 0.45 -9.81 8.44
N SER A 52 -0.71 -9.99 7.80
CA SER A 52 -1.17 -11.30 7.31
C SER A 52 -2.11 -11.19 6.13
N GLY A 53 -2.27 -12.29 5.40
CA GLY A 53 -3.22 -12.39 4.30
C GLY A 53 -4.67 -12.18 4.77
N ALA A 54 -5.05 -12.75 5.91
CA ALA A 54 -6.35 -12.53 6.53
C ALA A 54 -6.65 -11.04 6.79
N ALA A 55 -5.65 -10.23 7.17
CA ALA A 55 -5.86 -8.79 7.35
C ALA A 55 -6.13 -8.07 6.03
N VAL A 56 -5.53 -8.53 4.93
CA VAL A 56 -5.84 -8.03 3.57
C VAL A 56 -7.25 -8.47 3.16
N GLU A 57 -7.61 -9.74 3.32
CA GLU A 57 -8.93 -10.25 2.91
C GLU A 57 -10.08 -9.56 3.66
N HIS A 58 -9.89 -9.25 4.94
CA HIS A 58 -10.97 -8.77 5.81
C HIS A 58 -10.95 -7.27 6.09
N CYS A 59 -9.97 -6.52 5.59
CA CYS A 59 -10.00 -5.06 5.75
C CYS A 59 -11.26 -4.47 5.09
N VAL A 60 -11.70 -3.32 5.58
CA VAL A 60 -12.82 -2.59 5.01
C VAL A 60 -12.32 -1.23 4.63
N ALA A 61 -12.61 -0.77 3.41
CA ALA A 61 -12.33 0.60 3.00
C ALA A 61 -13.65 1.33 2.76
N GLU A 62 -13.84 2.43 3.46
CA GLU A 62 -14.89 3.40 3.16
C GLU A 62 -14.28 4.66 2.57
N GLU A 63 -14.91 5.23 1.54
CA GLU A 63 -14.38 6.40 0.85
C GLU A 63 -14.09 7.56 1.81
N THR A 64 -15.03 7.87 2.70
CA THR A 64 -14.94 9.03 3.60
C THR A 64 -13.80 8.86 4.60
N THR A 65 -13.76 7.73 5.32
CA THR A 65 -12.76 7.49 6.37
C THR A 65 -11.37 7.39 5.76
N LEU A 66 -11.22 6.72 4.62
CA LEU A 66 -9.95 6.58 3.95
C LEU A 66 -9.42 7.93 3.44
N ARG A 67 -10.28 8.74 2.80
CA ARG A 67 -9.90 10.09 2.38
C ARG A 67 -9.51 10.98 3.57
N GLN A 68 -10.18 10.86 4.71
CA GLN A 68 -9.89 11.66 5.90
C GLN A 68 -8.46 11.44 6.43
N VAL A 69 -7.93 10.21 6.36
CA VAL A 69 -6.53 9.92 6.76
C VAL A 69 -5.55 10.81 5.98
N PHE A 70 -5.72 10.86 4.66
CA PHE A 70 -4.86 11.62 3.74
C PHE A 70 -5.24 13.10 3.58
N LEU A 71 -6.23 13.57 4.34
CA LEU A 71 -6.58 14.99 4.52
C LEU A 71 -6.29 15.48 5.94
N SER A 72 -5.80 14.60 6.82
CA SER A 72 -5.46 14.96 8.20
C SER A 72 -4.33 15.98 8.24
N GLU A 73 -4.35 16.85 9.25
CA GLU A 73 -3.27 17.83 9.47
C GLU A 73 -1.91 17.14 9.65
N ALA A 74 -1.90 15.98 10.32
CA ALA A 74 -0.69 15.18 10.53
C ALA A 74 -0.07 14.72 9.19
N TYR A 75 -0.88 14.17 8.29
CA TYR A 75 -0.43 13.77 6.96
C TYR A 75 0.02 14.98 6.14
N LEU A 76 -0.77 16.06 6.10
CA LEU A 76 -0.46 17.25 5.32
C LEU A 76 0.81 17.96 5.82
N THR A 77 1.09 17.89 7.12
CA THR A 77 2.34 18.42 7.70
C THR A 77 3.54 17.58 7.30
N ALA A 78 3.45 16.26 7.41
CA ALA A 78 4.50 15.35 6.96
C ALA A 78 4.80 15.53 5.46
N GLN A 79 3.75 15.69 4.66
CA GLN A 79 3.85 15.99 3.24
C GLN A 79 4.64 17.27 2.97
N LYS A 80 4.35 18.35 3.70
CA LYS A 80 5.09 19.62 3.54
C LYS A 80 6.55 19.52 4.00
N GLN A 81 6.84 18.67 4.98
CA GLN A 81 8.20 18.43 5.48
C GLN A 81 9.02 17.56 4.53
N HIS A 82 8.37 16.67 3.79
CA HIS A 82 9.02 15.71 2.88
C HIS A 82 8.38 15.69 1.48
N PRO A 83 8.33 16.84 0.76
CA PRO A 83 7.58 16.97 -0.50
C PRO A 83 8.15 16.12 -1.64
N ASP A 84 9.42 15.69 -1.55
CA ASP A 84 10.05 14.83 -2.56
C ASP A 84 9.66 13.36 -2.40
N LEU A 85 9.20 12.95 -1.22
CA LEU A 85 8.92 11.55 -0.85
C LEU A 85 7.43 11.29 -0.61
N ILE A 86 6.71 12.25 -0.05
CA ILE A 86 5.29 12.13 0.29
C ILE A 86 4.48 12.97 -0.71
N HIS A 87 3.71 12.28 -1.56
CA HIS A 87 2.95 12.89 -2.65
C HIS A 87 1.44 12.79 -2.40
N PRO A 88 0.60 13.70 -2.92
CA PRO A 88 -0.85 13.58 -2.76
C PRO A 88 -1.36 12.24 -3.27
N ILE A 89 -2.02 11.46 -2.43
CA ILE A 89 -2.48 10.11 -2.78
C ILE A 89 -3.45 10.11 -3.97
N SER A 90 -3.32 9.10 -4.83
CA SER A 90 -4.29 8.77 -5.88
C SER A 90 -4.94 7.40 -5.69
N ALA A 91 -4.27 6.47 -5.00
CA ALA A 91 -4.80 5.17 -4.61
C ALA A 91 -3.98 4.58 -3.46
N LEU A 92 -4.61 3.67 -2.71
CA LEU A 92 -3.99 2.85 -1.68
C LEU A 92 -4.15 1.38 -2.05
N GLY A 93 -3.05 0.65 -2.18
CA GLY A 93 -3.07 -0.80 -2.14
C GLY A 93 -2.61 -1.31 -0.77
N VAL A 94 -3.22 -2.40 -0.32
CA VAL A 94 -2.78 -3.17 0.85
C VAL A 94 -2.20 -4.49 0.39
N ILE A 95 -1.11 -4.95 1.00
CA ILE A 95 -0.43 -6.22 0.65
C ILE A 95 -0.03 -7.00 1.90
N ALA A 96 0.06 -8.32 1.78
CA ALA A 96 0.66 -9.19 2.79
C ALA A 96 1.19 -10.48 2.15
N GLU A 97 1.90 -11.28 2.94
CA GLU A 97 2.19 -12.67 2.56
C GLU A 97 0.84 -13.38 2.45
N ASP A 98 0.65 -14.17 1.40
CA ASP A 98 -0.53 -15.02 1.32
C ASP A 98 -0.38 -16.14 2.35
N ASP A 99 -1.41 -16.32 3.18
CA ASP A 99 -1.45 -17.40 4.16
C ASP A 99 -1.53 -18.77 3.43
N ASP A 100 -2.04 -18.80 2.19
CA ASP A 100 -2.01 -19.94 1.27
C ASP A 100 -0.92 -19.76 0.20
N THR A 101 0.30 -20.19 0.53
CA THR A 101 1.45 -20.09 -0.38
C THR A 101 1.37 -20.98 -1.65
N GLU A 102 0.46 -21.96 -1.68
CA GLU A 102 0.19 -22.72 -2.90
C GLU A 102 -0.60 -21.87 -3.90
N ARG A 103 -1.52 -21.03 -3.40
CA ARG A 103 -2.32 -20.07 -4.18
C ARG A 103 -1.48 -18.93 -4.73
N SER A 104 -0.79 -18.17 -3.87
CA SER A 104 0.03 -17.05 -4.31
C SER A 104 1.15 -16.74 -3.31
N ASP A 105 2.13 -15.92 -3.71
CA ASP A 105 3.18 -15.45 -2.79
C ASP A 105 2.74 -14.17 -2.06
N VAL A 106 1.86 -13.38 -2.69
CA VAL A 106 1.36 -12.09 -2.19
C VAL A 106 -0.13 -11.99 -2.46
N ILE A 107 -0.87 -11.67 -1.40
CA ILE A 107 -2.25 -11.21 -1.53
C ILE A 107 -2.31 -9.68 -1.43
N SER A 108 -3.20 -9.08 -2.21
CA SER A 108 -3.39 -7.63 -2.21
C SER A 108 -4.85 -7.23 -2.44
N ARG A 109 -5.19 -5.98 -2.08
CA ARG A 109 -6.41 -5.27 -2.49
C ARG A 109 -6.05 -3.85 -2.89
N PHE A 110 -6.86 -3.22 -3.73
CA PHE A 110 -6.55 -1.90 -4.30
C PHE A 110 -7.75 -0.95 -4.22
N PHE A 111 -7.58 0.13 -3.46
CA PHE A 111 -8.60 1.14 -3.18
C PHE A 111 -8.24 2.45 -3.87
N ALA A 112 -9.16 2.98 -4.70
CA ALA A 112 -8.91 4.20 -5.47
C ALA A 112 -10.06 5.24 -5.38
N PRO A 113 -10.57 5.57 -4.17
CA PRO A 113 -11.71 6.49 -4.05
C PRO A 113 -11.43 7.84 -4.71
N TRP A 114 -10.18 8.31 -4.73
CA TRP A 114 -9.77 9.55 -5.42
C TRP A 114 -9.98 9.54 -6.94
N LEU A 115 -10.14 8.35 -7.53
CA LEU A 115 -10.41 8.13 -8.95
C LEU A 115 -11.89 7.76 -9.22
N GLY A 116 -12.75 7.80 -8.19
CA GLY A 116 -14.18 7.50 -8.31
C GLY A 116 -14.53 6.01 -8.25
N VAL A 117 -13.57 5.15 -7.87
CA VAL A 117 -13.78 3.71 -7.71
C VAL A 117 -13.33 3.34 -6.30
N LEU A 118 -14.25 2.85 -5.46
CA LEU A 118 -13.90 2.49 -4.07
C LEU A 118 -12.81 1.41 -4.04
N GLU A 119 -13.04 0.33 -4.79
CA GLU A 119 -12.14 -0.82 -4.91
C GLU A 119 -12.12 -1.31 -6.36
N ASP A 120 -10.92 -1.58 -6.88
CA ASP A 120 -10.73 -2.15 -8.20
C ASP A 120 -10.39 -3.64 -8.07
N PRO A 121 -11.16 -4.55 -8.69
CA PRO A 121 -10.94 -5.99 -8.52
C PRO A 121 -9.61 -6.47 -9.11
N VAL A 122 -9.08 -5.83 -10.16
CA VAL A 122 -7.78 -6.18 -10.74
C VAL A 122 -7.11 -4.95 -11.35
N THR A 123 -5.99 -4.51 -10.76
CA THR A 123 -5.30 -3.29 -11.19
C THR A 123 -3.93 -3.60 -11.80
N GLY A 124 -3.83 -3.66 -13.13
CA GLY A 124 -2.55 -4.00 -13.79
C GLY A 124 -1.39 -3.03 -13.47
N SER A 125 -1.67 -1.75 -13.25
CA SER A 125 -0.65 -0.75 -12.87
C SER A 125 -0.15 -0.94 -11.43
N TRP A 126 -0.92 -1.58 -10.56
CA TRP A 126 -0.56 -1.85 -9.17
C TRP A 126 0.67 -2.76 -9.07
N CYS A 127 0.78 -3.75 -9.94
CA CYS A 127 1.95 -4.64 -10.03
C CYS A 127 3.27 -3.88 -10.22
N THR A 128 3.25 -2.69 -10.82
CA THR A 128 4.47 -1.87 -10.98
C THR A 128 4.94 -1.22 -9.68
N VAL A 129 4.09 -1.18 -8.65
CA VAL A 129 4.35 -0.58 -7.33
C VAL A 129 4.66 -1.65 -6.31
N PHE A 130 3.80 -2.65 -6.12
CA PHE A 130 3.98 -3.59 -5.01
C PHE A 130 5.06 -4.64 -5.28
N VAL A 131 5.24 -5.11 -6.52
CA VAL A 131 6.25 -6.13 -6.83
C VAL A 131 7.68 -5.68 -6.45
N PRO A 132 8.16 -4.48 -6.82
CA PRO A 132 9.50 -4.05 -6.39
C PRO A 132 9.59 -3.80 -4.88
N ASN A 133 8.50 -3.33 -4.24
CA ASN A 133 8.45 -3.18 -2.78
C ASN A 133 8.62 -4.55 -2.09
N TRP A 134 7.82 -5.53 -2.51
CA TRP A 134 7.83 -6.88 -2.00
C TRP A 134 9.18 -7.56 -2.17
N LEU A 135 9.68 -7.62 -3.41
CA LEU A 135 10.96 -8.27 -3.69
C LEU A 135 12.11 -7.62 -2.94
N GLN A 136 12.04 -6.33 -2.62
CA GLN A 136 13.05 -5.69 -1.78
C GLN A 136 12.91 -6.10 -0.31
N ALA A 137 11.70 -6.10 0.25
CA ALA A 137 11.46 -6.50 1.63
C ALA A 137 11.93 -7.93 1.94
N HIS A 138 12.02 -8.79 0.91
CA HIS A 138 12.48 -10.17 1.01
C HIS A 138 13.88 -10.42 0.42
N ASP A 139 14.66 -9.39 0.06
CA ASP A 139 15.99 -9.52 -0.53
C ASP A 139 16.03 -10.37 -1.83
N ARG A 140 14.95 -10.34 -2.61
CA ARG A 140 14.73 -11.13 -3.84
C ARG A 140 14.67 -10.30 -5.12
N LEU A 141 15.07 -9.03 -5.08
CA LEU A 141 15.04 -8.13 -6.25
C LEU A 141 16.21 -8.43 -7.22
N THR A 142 16.07 -9.49 -8.01
CA THR A 142 17.02 -9.88 -9.06
C THR A 142 16.32 -10.05 -10.41
N VAL A 143 17.08 -9.91 -11.51
CA VAL A 143 16.54 -10.14 -12.85
C VAL A 143 16.14 -11.61 -12.99
N GLY A 144 14.89 -11.84 -13.41
CA GLY A 144 14.34 -13.19 -13.56
C GLY A 144 13.53 -13.68 -12.35
N SER A 145 13.53 -12.94 -11.23
CA SER A 145 12.65 -13.24 -10.10
C SER A 145 11.18 -13.30 -10.54
N GLN A 146 10.47 -14.31 -10.05
CA GLN A 146 9.04 -14.52 -10.26
C GLN A 146 8.28 -14.30 -8.96
N LEU A 147 7.06 -13.78 -9.08
CA LEU A 147 6.12 -13.57 -8.00
C LEU A 147 4.72 -13.92 -8.50
N ARG A 148 4.01 -14.76 -7.76
CA ARG A 148 2.58 -15.04 -7.96
C ARG A 148 1.81 -14.11 -7.04
N SER A 149 0.88 -13.34 -7.60
CA SER A 149 0.06 -12.41 -6.82
C SER A 149 -1.42 -12.71 -7.00
N TYR A 150 -2.17 -12.65 -5.91
CA TYR A 150 -3.62 -12.67 -5.90
C TYR A 150 -4.14 -11.29 -5.48
N GLN A 151 -4.96 -10.66 -6.33
CA GLN A 151 -5.70 -9.45 -5.94
C GLN A 151 -7.10 -9.89 -5.53
N ALA A 152 -7.39 -9.77 -4.23
CA ALA A 152 -8.71 -9.99 -3.68
C ALA A 152 -9.62 -8.80 -3.98
N SER A 153 -10.93 -9.04 -3.90
CA SER A 153 -12.01 -8.05 -4.07
C SER A 153 -13.16 -8.39 -3.14
#